data_AF-A0A9E0P806-F1
#
_entry.id   AF-A0A9E0P806-F1
#
_cell.length_a   1.000
_cell.length_b   1.000
_cell.length_c   1.000
_cell.angle_alpha   90.00
_cell.angle_beta   90.00
_cell.angle_gamma   90.00
#
_symmetry.space_group_name_H-M   'P 1'
#
loop_
_entity.id
_entity.type
_entity.pdbx_description
1 polymer ?
#
loop_
_entity_poly.entity_id
_entity_poly.type
_entity_poly.pdbx_seq_one_letter_code
_entity_poly.pdbx_strand_id
1 'polypeptide(L)'
;MSASSPPAPPGPATNLLLAEELKLFLQDYEKNYKAGESKPPEVGMPFLLIAPESDTGVLLIHGLMAAPAEVREWAEFLHARGLTVYAPRLSGHGTSSGDLSTRNANDWLSSVDRGHALLKTCCTKILVAGFSTGAGLALQSAILKPRDFEAVIAVSAPLRFKSFSSKFAELLHGFNLLCANLGMDRLAVKFMKNDADNPHINYLLCPV
;
A
#
# COMPACT_ATOMS: atom_id res chain seq x y z
N MET A 1 38.17 -5.94 7.77
CA MET A 1 36.82 -6.24 7.25
C MET A 1 36.09 -7.00 8.34
N SER A 2 35.20 -6.34 9.08
CA SER A 2 34.45 -6.96 10.17
C SER A 2 33.29 -7.74 9.58
N ALA A 3 33.28 -9.06 9.72
CA ALA A 3 32.13 -9.90 9.40
C ALA A 3 30.99 -9.50 10.35
N SER A 4 29.90 -8.96 9.80
CA SER A 4 28.65 -8.79 10.54
C SER A 4 28.10 -10.16 10.89
N SER A 5 27.71 -10.36 12.15
CA SER A 5 27.04 -11.59 12.60
C SER A 5 25.86 -11.93 11.69
N PRO A 6 25.58 -13.22 11.42
CA PRO A 6 24.39 -13.60 10.66
C PRO A 6 23.14 -13.07 11.38
N PRO A 7 22.18 -12.50 10.66
CA PRO A 7 20.96 -11.98 11.26
C PRO A 7 20.12 -13.14 11.82
N ALA A 8 19.41 -12.86 12.92
CA ALA A 8 18.57 -13.85 13.55
C ALA A 8 17.36 -14.19 12.64
N PRO A 9 16.89 -15.46 12.62
CA PRO A 9 15.60 -15.80 12.02
C PRO A 9 14.48 -14.94 12.65
N PRO A 10 13.33 -14.74 11.96
CA PRO A 10 12.25 -13.89 12.44
C PRO A 10 11.88 -14.23 13.88
N GLY A 11 12.12 -13.27 14.76
CA GLY A 11 11.85 -13.45 16.18
C GLY A 11 10.34 -13.48 16.45
N PRO A 12 9.94 -13.86 17.68
CA PRO A 12 8.54 -13.82 18.10
C PRO A 12 7.85 -12.46 17.84
N ALA A 13 8.59 -11.35 17.93
CA ALA A 13 8.07 -10.01 17.67
C ALA A 13 7.67 -9.81 16.19
N THR A 14 8.47 -10.29 15.23
CA THR A 14 8.18 -10.18 13.79
C THR A 14 6.87 -10.89 13.45
N ASN A 15 6.71 -12.12 13.97
CA ASN A 15 5.52 -12.94 13.74
C ASN A 15 4.27 -12.31 14.38
N LEU A 16 4.41 -11.71 15.56
CA LEU A 16 3.32 -11.02 16.24
C LEU A 16 2.84 -9.81 15.45
N LEU A 17 3.75 -8.93 15.01
CA LEU A 17 3.39 -7.75 14.22
C LEU A 17 2.78 -8.13 12.87
N LEU A 18 3.31 -9.16 12.20
CA LEU A 18 2.72 -9.66 10.96
C LEU A 18 1.30 -10.21 11.18
N ALA A 19 1.07 -10.94 12.28
CA ALA A 19 -0.24 -11.45 12.63
C ALA A 19 -1.23 -10.32 12.96
N GLU A 20 -0.77 -9.22 13.58
CA GLU A 20 -1.59 -8.02 13.80
C GLU A 20 -1.99 -7.35 12.49
N GLU A 21 -1.06 -7.18 11.54
CA GLU A 21 -1.37 -6.64 10.21
C GLU A 21 -2.36 -7.52 9.44
N LEU A 22 -2.20 -8.84 9.52
CA LEU A 22 -3.13 -9.80 8.92
C LEU A 22 -4.52 -9.71 9.56
N LYS A 23 -4.58 -9.61 10.89
CA LYS A 23 -5.84 -9.44 11.63
C LYS A 23 -6.55 -8.15 11.23
N LEU A 24 -5.82 -7.04 11.16
CA LEU A 24 -6.37 -5.75 10.71
C LEU A 24 -6.94 -5.85 9.29
N PHE A 25 -6.21 -6.49 8.38
CA PHE A 25 -6.70 -6.74 7.03
C PHE A 25 -7.99 -7.56 7.03
N LEU A 26 -8.02 -8.71 7.72
CA LEU A 26 -9.18 -9.60 7.73
C LEU A 26 -10.42 -8.91 8.31
N GLN A 27 -10.25 -8.08 9.34
CA GLN A 27 -11.34 -7.29 9.92
C GLN A 27 -11.88 -6.25 8.92
N ASP A 28 -11.00 -5.50 8.25
CA ASP A 28 -11.41 -4.54 7.21
C ASP A 28 -12.07 -5.27 6.03
N TYR A 29 -11.54 -6.43 5.64
CA TYR A 29 -12.04 -7.23 4.54
C TYR A 29 -13.44 -7.78 4.83
N GLU A 30 -13.65 -8.42 5.99
CA GLU A 30 -14.95 -8.93 6.40
C GLU A 30 -16.01 -7.82 6.47
N LYS A 31 -15.64 -6.67 7.05
CA LYS A 31 -16.55 -5.53 7.21
C LYS A 31 -16.93 -4.89 5.87
N ASN A 32 -15.99 -4.79 4.93
CA ASN A 32 -16.16 -4.02 3.70
C ASN A 32 -16.23 -4.88 2.44
N TYR A 33 -16.33 -6.20 2.57
CA TYR A 33 -16.43 -7.13 1.46
C TYR A 33 -17.66 -6.81 0.61
N LYS A 34 -17.45 -6.81 -0.71
CA LYS A 34 -18.52 -6.59 -1.68
C LYS A 34 -18.42 -7.58 -2.82
N ALA A 35 -19.43 -8.44 -2.91
CA ALA A 35 -19.51 -9.45 -3.95
C ALA A 35 -19.43 -8.82 -5.35
N GLY A 36 -18.59 -9.40 -6.21
CA GLY A 36 -18.34 -8.90 -7.57
C GLY A 36 -17.36 -7.72 -7.68
N GLU A 37 -16.89 -7.18 -6.55
CA GLU A 37 -15.90 -6.09 -6.51
C GLU A 37 -14.62 -6.51 -5.78
N SER A 38 -14.77 -7.01 -4.54
CA SER A 38 -13.66 -7.45 -3.71
C SER A 38 -12.95 -8.65 -4.35
N LYS A 39 -11.62 -8.55 -4.41
CA LYS A 39 -10.74 -9.62 -4.90
C LYS A 39 -10.51 -10.67 -3.80
N PRO A 40 -10.05 -11.88 -4.14
CA PRO A 40 -9.68 -12.88 -3.15
C PRO A 40 -8.69 -12.32 -2.09
N PRO A 41 -8.77 -12.73 -0.81
CA PRO A 41 -7.96 -12.18 0.26
C PRO A 41 -6.46 -12.15 -0.02
N GLU A 42 -5.92 -13.16 -0.68
CA GLU A 42 -4.51 -13.29 -1.05
C GLU A 42 -3.97 -12.13 -1.91
N VAL A 43 -4.83 -11.41 -2.62
CA VAL A 43 -4.48 -10.20 -3.36
C VAL A 43 -4.21 -9.03 -2.43
N GLY A 44 -5.05 -8.89 -1.38
CA GLY A 44 -5.06 -7.79 -0.43
C GLY A 44 -4.17 -7.97 0.80
N MET A 45 -3.82 -9.22 1.13
CA MET A 45 -3.04 -9.53 2.33
C MET A 45 -1.63 -8.91 2.29
N PRO A 46 -1.16 -8.30 3.40
CA PRO A 46 0.25 -7.96 3.53
C PRO A 46 1.09 -9.24 3.52
N PHE A 47 2.35 -9.13 3.13
CA PHE A 47 3.23 -10.29 3.12
C PHE A 47 4.68 -9.92 3.44
N LEU A 48 5.39 -10.90 3.99
CA LEU A 48 6.79 -10.82 4.34
C LEU A 48 7.55 -11.96 3.67
N LEU A 49 8.57 -11.63 2.88
CA LEU A 49 9.54 -12.57 2.32
C LEU A 49 10.85 -12.43 3.11
N ILE A 50 11.26 -13.47 3.81
CA ILE A 50 12.42 -13.42 4.71
C ILE A 50 13.64 -14.00 4.00
N ALA A 51 14.74 -13.26 4.00
CA ALA A 51 16.06 -13.75 3.64
C ALA A 51 16.86 -13.96 4.94
N PRO A 52 17.01 -15.22 5.43
CA PRO A 52 17.58 -15.48 6.76
C PRO A 52 18.99 -14.93 6.98
N GLU A 53 19.79 -14.85 5.92
CA GLU A 53 21.18 -14.37 5.98
C GLU A 53 21.33 -12.86 5.73
N SER A 54 20.21 -12.13 5.59
CA SER A 54 20.20 -10.70 5.25
C SER A 54 19.85 -9.80 6.42
N ASP A 55 20.70 -8.82 6.70
CA ASP A 55 20.43 -7.78 7.69
C ASP A 55 19.65 -6.59 7.09
N THR A 56 19.34 -6.68 5.79
CA THR A 56 18.81 -5.59 4.98
C THR A 56 17.38 -5.91 4.54
N GLY A 57 16.46 -5.03 4.95
CA GLY A 57 15.03 -5.10 4.64
C GLY A 57 14.62 -4.08 3.58
N VAL A 58 13.62 -4.41 2.77
CA VAL A 58 12.96 -3.48 1.85
C VAL A 58 11.49 -3.35 2.24
N LEU A 59 11.08 -2.13 2.59
CA LEU A 59 9.68 -1.76 2.76
C LEU A 59 9.10 -1.38 1.40
N LEU A 60 8.26 -2.22 0.83
CA LEU A 60 7.82 -2.13 -0.56
C LEU A 60 6.35 -1.70 -0.68
N ILE A 61 6.11 -0.46 -1.10
CA ILE A 61 4.81 0.20 -1.02
C ILE A 61 4.13 0.22 -2.40
N HIS A 62 2.93 -0.37 -2.48
CA HIS A 62 2.08 -0.38 -3.68
C HIS A 62 1.39 0.97 -3.96
N GLY A 63 0.80 1.10 -5.14
CA GLY A 63 0.09 2.30 -5.61
C GLY A 63 -1.33 2.47 -5.05
N LEU A 64 -1.93 3.62 -5.37
CA LEU A 64 -3.35 3.90 -5.09
C LEU A 64 -4.23 3.01 -5.97
N MET A 65 -5.36 2.53 -5.44
CA MET A 65 -6.25 1.60 -6.14
C MET A 65 -5.58 0.28 -6.56
N ALA A 66 -4.56 -0.13 -5.82
CA ALA A 66 -3.92 -1.42 -5.96
C ALA A 66 -4.02 -2.24 -4.65
N ALA A 67 -3.16 -3.22 -4.52
CA ALA A 67 -3.03 -4.07 -3.34
C ALA A 67 -1.57 -4.59 -3.25
N PRO A 68 -1.14 -5.21 -2.14
CA PRO A 68 0.22 -5.76 -2.03
C PRO A 68 0.63 -6.66 -3.19
N ALA A 69 -0.30 -7.41 -3.79
CA ALA A 69 -0.03 -8.23 -4.96
C ALA A 69 0.55 -7.45 -6.17
N GLU A 70 0.30 -6.14 -6.31
CA GLU A 70 0.84 -5.31 -7.41
C GLU A 70 2.37 -5.31 -7.43
N VAL A 71 2.98 -5.35 -6.25
CA VAL A 71 4.44 -5.30 -6.08
C VAL A 71 5.04 -6.68 -5.81
N ARG A 72 4.26 -7.77 -5.99
CA ARG A 72 4.70 -9.15 -5.70
C ARG A 72 5.94 -9.55 -6.51
N GLU A 73 5.90 -9.37 -7.82
CA GLU A 73 7.02 -9.75 -8.70
C GLU A 73 8.29 -8.95 -8.35
N TRP A 74 8.13 -7.67 -8.01
CA TRP A 74 9.24 -6.84 -7.55
C TRP A 74 9.78 -7.33 -6.20
N ALA A 75 8.91 -7.71 -5.27
CA ALA A 75 9.31 -8.28 -3.98
C ALA A 75 10.08 -9.60 -4.16
N GLU A 76 9.61 -10.50 -5.01
CA GLU A 76 10.25 -11.78 -5.30
C GLU A 76 11.60 -11.58 -5.98
N PHE A 77 11.71 -10.62 -6.91
CA PHE A 77 12.96 -10.25 -7.55
C PHE A 77 14.01 -9.77 -6.54
N LEU A 78 13.60 -8.94 -5.58
CA LEU A 78 14.48 -8.43 -4.51
C LEU A 78 14.84 -9.53 -3.52
N HIS A 79 13.88 -10.37 -3.15
CA HIS A 79 14.09 -11.51 -2.26
C HIS A 79 15.06 -12.54 -2.84
N ALA A 80 14.95 -12.84 -4.13
CA ALA A 80 15.89 -13.69 -4.86
C ALA A 80 17.34 -13.15 -4.88
N ARG A 81 17.54 -11.87 -4.53
CA ARG A 81 18.86 -11.23 -4.37
C ARG A 81 19.33 -11.19 -2.92
N GLY A 82 18.65 -11.92 -2.03
CA GLY A 82 19.02 -12.02 -0.62
C GLY A 82 18.59 -10.82 0.20
N LEU A 83 17.47 -10.17 -0.13
CA LEU A 83 16.88 -9.11 0.71
C LEU A 83 15.63 -9.62 1.42
N THR A 84 15.43 -9.21 2.67
CA THR A 84 14.13 -9.38 3.32
C THR A 84 13.19 -8.32 2.74
N VAL A 85 11.96 -8.68 2.36
CA VAL A 85 11.01 -7.75 1.73
C VAL A 85 9.67 -7.83 2.44
N TYR A 86 9.17 -6.68 2.89
CA TYR A 86 7.84 -6.55 3.44
C TYR A 86 7.00 -5.63 2.56
N ALA A 87 5.85 -6.13 2.09
CA ALA A 87 4.86 -5.33 1.39
C ALA A 87 3.65 -5.10 2.31
N PRO A 88 3.51 -3.90 2.91
CA PRO A 88 2.34 -3.57 3.71
C PRO A 88 1.11 -3.46 2.82
N ARG A 89 -0.04 -3.74 3.40
CA ARG A 89 -1.33 -3.31 2.86
C ARG A 89 -1.60 -1.89 3.34
N LEU A 90 -1.83 -0.96 2.42
CA LEU A 90 -2.31 0.37 2.78
C LEU A 90 -3.77 0.32 3.24
N SER A 91 -4.13 1.07 4.29
CA SER A 91 -5.52 1.15 4.78
C SER A 91 -6.51 1.42 3.65
N GLY A 92 -7.65 0.72 3.67
CA GLY A 92 -8.69 0.80 2.64
C GLY A 92 -8.41 0.01 1.35
N HIS A 93 -7.19 -0.50 1.16
CA HIS A 93 -6.83 -1.29 -0.02
C HIS A 93 -7.00 -2.79 0.23
N GLY A 94 -7.17 -3.56 -0.86
CA GLY A 94 -7.37 -5.00 -0.82
C GLY A 94 -8.78 -5.44 -0.36
N THR A 95 -9.71 -4.51 -0.19
CA THR A 95 -11.07 -4.73 0.35
C THR A 95 -12.15 -4.30 -0.65
N SER A 96 -12.57 -3.04 -0.63
CA SER A 96 -13.53 -2.45 -1.59
C SER A 96 -13.24 -0.97 -1.82
N SER A 97 -13.78 -0.43 -2.91
CA SER A 97 -13.65 1.00 -3.26
C SER A 97 -14.38 1.89 -2.25
N GLY A 98 -15.44 1.38 -1.60
CA GLY A 98 -16.11 2.03 -0.49
C GLY A 98 -15.20 2.22 0.72
N ASP A 99 -14.48 1.18 1.16
CA ASP A 99 -13.49 1.30 2.24
C ASP A 99 -12.40 2.31 1.89
N LEU A 100 -11.82 2.19 0.69
CA LEU A 100 -10.78 3.09 0.19
C LEU A 100 -11.21 4.56 0.22
N SER A 101 -12.45 4.86 -0.16
CA SER A 101 -12.98 6.23 -0.20
C SER A 101 -13.02 6.94 1.16
N THR A 102 -12.98 6.17 2.25
CA THR A 102 -13.01 6.71 3.62
C THR A 102 -11.63 6.97 4.21
N ARG A 103 -10.56 6.64 3.47
CA ARG A 103 -9.17 6.72 3.96
C ARG A 103 -8.45 7.93 3.40
N ASN A 104 -7.47 8.41 4.15
CA ASN A 104 -6.63 9.54 3.78
C ASN A 104 -5.14 9.19 3.85
N ALA A 105 -4.28 10.13 3.45
CA ALA A 105 -2.83 9.93 3.39
C ALA A 105 -2.20 9.57 4.75
N ASN A 106 -2.76 10.05 5.88
CA ASN A 106 -2.25 9.71 7.21
C ASN A 106 -2.56 8.26 7.58
N ASP A 107 -3.69 7.71 7.13
CA ASP A 107 -4.01 6.29 7.32
C ASP A 107 -3.01 5.40 6.56
N TRP A 108 -2.63 5.84 5.36
CA TRP A 108 -1.63 5.14 4.53
C TRP A 108 -0.24 5.25 5.14
N LEU A 109 0.19 6.44 5.57
CA LEU A 109 1.47 6.61 6.28
C LEU A 109 1.51 5.78 7.56
N SER A 110 0.41 5.68 8.30
CA SER A 110 0.32 4.82 9.48
C SER A 110 0.55 3.34 9.13
N SER A 111 0.11 2.90 7.95
CA SER A 111 0.35 1.53 7.46
C SER A 111 1.81 1.31 7.08
N VAL A 112 2.44 2.31 6.45
CA VAL A 112 3.88 2.32 6.15
C VAL A 112 4.69 2.28 7.45
N ASP A 113 4.28 3.02 8.48
CA ASP A 113 4.97 3.08 9.77
C ASP A 113 4.92 1.77 10.54
N ARG A 114 3.78 1.06 10.52
CA ARG A 114 3.68 -0.29 11.07
C ARG A 114 4.57 -1.27 10.30
N GLY A 115 4.63 -1.16 8.98
CA GLY A 115 5.54 -1.97 8.17
C GLY A 115 7.02 -1.70 8.43
N HIS A 116 7.38 -0.44 8.65
CA HIS A 116 8.72 -0.07 9.07
C HIS A 116 9.06 -0.64 10.46
N ALA A 117 8.13 -0.54 11.42
CA ALA A 117 8.30 -1.13 12.75
C ALA A 117 8.48 -2.65 12.70
N LEU A 118 7.72 -3.34 11.83
CA LEU A 118 7.86 -4.76 11.57
C LEU A 118 9.25 -5.10 11.05
N LEU A 119 9.74 -4.42 10.02
CA LEU A 119 11.09 -4.69 9.48
C LEU A 119 12.20 -4.44 10.49
N LYS A 120 12.07 -3.45 11.38
CA LYS A 120 13.05 -3.20 12.46
C LYS A 120 13.19 -4.36 13.44
N THR A 121 12.24 -5.30 13.48
CA THR A 121 12.36 -6.50 14.33
C THR A 121 13.28 -7.57 13.76
N CYS A 122 13.58 -7.52 12.45
CA CYS A 122 14.35 -8.55 11.75
C CYS A 122 15.46 -7.99 10.84
N CYS A 123 15.56 -6.67 10.66
CA CYS A 123 16.56 -6.02 9.81
C CYS A 123 17.19 -4.83 10.55
N THR A 124 18.50 -4.64 10.36
CA THR A 124 19.24 -3.49 10.89
C THR A 124 19.32 -2.34 9.89
N LYS A 125 19.28 -2.65 8.60
CA LYS A 125 19.25 -1.71 7.49
C LYS A 125 17.91 -1.80 6.80
N ILE A 126 17.28 -0.67 6.52
CA ILE A 126 15.98 -0.65 5.83
C ILE A 126 16.06 0.29 4.64
N LEU A 127 15.64 -0.20 3.49
CA LEU A 127 15.35 0.60 2.31
C LEU A 127 13.85 0.79 2.23
N VAL A 128 13.42 1.95 1.73
CA VAL A 128 12.01 2.16 1.38
C VAL A 128 11.86 2.30 -0.11
N ALA A 129 10.95 1.54 -0.69
CA ALA A 129 10.71 1.49 -2.11
C ALA A 129 9.20 1.59 -2.38
N GLY A 130 8.83 2.21 -3.50
CA GLY A 130 7.42 2.23 -3.88
C GLY A 130 7.16 2.61 -5.32
N PHE A 131 5.95 2.31 -5.77
CA PHE A 131 5.43 2.61 -7.10
C PHE A 131 4.28 3.61 -7.03
N SER A 132 4.25 4.61 -7.92
CA SER A 132 3.17 5.61 -8.02
C SER A 132 2.91 6.32 -6.66
N THR A 133 1.70 6.26 -6.11
CA THR A 133 1.39 6.79 -4.77
C THR A 133 2.29 6.18 -3.69
N GLY A 134 2.65 4.90 -3.80
CA GLY A 134 3.60 4.25 -2.91
C GLY A 134 5.00 4.86 -2.98
N ALA A 135 5.42 5.34 -4.14
CA ALA A 135 6.68 6.08 -4.29
C ALA A 135 6.61 7.46 -3.57
N GLY A 136 5.46 8.12 -3.62
CA GLY A 136 5.20 9.34 -2.86
C GLY A 136 5.25 9.10 -1.34
N LEU A 137 4.65 8.01 -0.87
CA LEU A 137 4.71 7.59 0.54
C LEU A 137 6.14 7.22 0.96
N ALA A 138 6.91 6.55 0.10
CA ALA A 138 8.32 6.23 0.36
C ALA A 138 9.15 7.50 0.57
N LEU A 139 9.00 8.48 -0.32
CA LEU A 139 9.66 9.79 -0.21
C LEU A 139 9.23 10.53 1.06
N GLN A 140 7.92 10.57 1.35
CA GLN A 140 7.37 11.23 2.53
C GLN A 140 7.91 10.60 3.82
N SER A 141 7.96 9.26 3.90
CA SER A 141 8.52 8.55 5.05
C SER A 141 9.98 8.85 5.27
N ALA A 142 10.78 8.92 4.20
CA ALA A 142 12.19 9.29 4.29
C ALA A 142 12.40 10.74 4.75
N ILE A 143 11.55 11.67 4.32
CA ILE A 143 11.58 13.06 4.78
C ILE A 143 11.24 13.15 6.27
N LEU A 144 10.20 12.45 6.71
CA LEU A 144 9.75 12.47 8.11
C LEU A 144 10.70 11.72 9.05
N LYS A 145 11.44 10.74 8.54
CA LYS A 145 12.35 9.88 9.31
C LYS A 145 13.71 9.75 8.61
N PRO A 146 14.51 10.84 8.54
CA PRO A 146 15.70 10.92 7.69
C PRO A 146 16.86 10.01 8.11
N ARG A 147 16.76 9.32 9.26
CA ARG A 147 17.77 8.38 9.77
C ARG A 147 17.29 6.92 9.77
N ASP A 148 16.06 6.68 9.36
CA ASP A 148 15.43 5.36 9.46
C ASP A 148 15.58 4.54 8.16
N PHE A 149 16.05 5.16 7.07
CA PHE A 149 16.19 4.52 5.76
C PHE A 149 17.57 4.75 5.15
N GLU A 150 18.21 3.69 4.70
CA GLU A 150 19.53 3.71 4.03
C GLU A 150 19.42 4.20 2.58
N ALA A 151 18.29 3.96 1.94
CA ALA A 151 18.01 4.37 0.57
C ALA A 151 16.51 4.47 0.31
N VAL A 152 16.16 5.28 -0.69
CA VAL A 152 14.81 5.46 -1.21
C VAL A 152 14.76 5.10 -2.68
N ILE A 153 13.83 4.23 -3.07
CA ILE A 153 13.57 3.87 -4.48
C ILE A 153 12.15 4.31 -4.84
N ALA A 154 12.05 5.38 -5.63
CA ALA A 154 10.77 5.96 -6.03
C ALA A 154 10.53 5.73 -7.53
N VAL A 155 9.60 4.82 -7.87
CA VAL A 155 9.26 4.51 -9.26
C VAL A 155 7.97 5.25 -9.64
N SER A 156 8.05 6.11 -10.66
CA SER A 156 6.90 6.84 -11.22
C SER A 156 6.13 7.68 -10.18
N ALA A 157 6.84 8.33 -9.24
CA ALA A 157 6.23 9.15 -8.20
C ALA A 157 5.46 10.36 -8.79
N PRO A 158 4.17 10.54 -8.47
CA PRO A 158 3.41 11.70 -8.93
C PRO A 158 3.82 12.93 -8.10
N LEU A 159 4.81 13.70 -8.57
CA LEU A 159 5.31 14.91 -7.88
C LEU A 159 4.44 16.15 -8.10
N ARG A 160 3.83 16.26 -9.28
CA ARG A 160 2.86 17.31 -9.63
C ARG A 160 1.83 16.71 -10.56
N PHE A 161 0.55 16.76 -10.17
CA PHE A 161 -0.54 16.42 -11.07
C PHE A 161 -0.68 17.53 -12.12
N LYS A 162 -0.07 17.34 -13.31
CA LYS A 162 -0.31 18.20 -14.47
C LYS A 162 -1.66 17.84 -15.09
N SER A 163 -2.74 18.33 -14.47
CA SER A 163 -4.07 18.52 -15.10
C SER A 163 -4.58 17.35 -15.95
N PHE A 164 -4.94 16.23 -15.33
CA PHE A 164 -5.91 15.31 -15.94
C PHE A 164 -7.23 15.25 -15.15
N SER A 165 -7.24 15.64 -13.86
CA SER A 165 -8.46 15.60 -13.05
C SER A 165 -8.95 16.92 -12.46
N SER A 166 -8.26 18.07 -12.50
CA SER A 166 -8.78 19.25 -11.77
C SER A 166 -10.14 19.71 -12.30
N LYS A 167 -10.29 19.89 -13.62
CA LYS A 167 -11.61 20.23 -14.20
C LYS A 167 -12.64 19.11 -14.12
N PHE A 168 -12.22 17.85 -14.03
CA PHE A 168 -13.12 16.70 -14.10
C PHE A 168 -13.57 16.22 -12.71
N ALA A 169 -12.65 16.18 -11.75
CA ALA A 169 -12.89 15.92 -10.33
C ALA A 169 -13.56 17.12 -9.64
N GLU A 170 -13.24 18.39 -9.97
CA GLU A 170 -13.99 19.54 -9.43
C GLU A 170 -15.41 19.60 -9.98
N LEU A 171 -15.60 19.29 -11.28
CA LEU A 171 -16.93 19.22 -11.90
C LEU A 171 -17.74 18.03 -11.38
N LEU A 172 -17.12 16.86 -11.18
CA LEU A 172 -17.75 15.69 -10.57
C LEU A 172 -18.06 15.90 -9.10
N HIS A 173 -17.17 16.52 -8.33
CA HIS A 173 -17.41 16.88 -6.95
C HIS A 173 -18.56 17.90 -6.82
N GLY A 174 -18.58 18.92 -7.69
CA GLY A 174 -19.68 19.89 -7.76
C GLY A 174 -21.02 19.27 -8.18
N PHE A 175 -20.99 18.34 -9.15
CA PHE A 175 -22.17 17.58 -9.59
C PHE A 175 -22.66 16.60 -8.51
N ASN A 176 -21.75 15.91 -7.81
CA ASN A 176 -22.06 15.00 -6.72
C ASN A 176 -22.66 15.74 -5.51
N LEU A 177 -22.18 16.96 -5.19
CA LEU A 177 -22.79 17.84 -4.18
C LEU A 177 -24.18 18.34 -4.61
N LEU A 178 -24.38 18.67 -5.89
CA LEU A 178 -25.67 19.08 -6.43
C LEU A 178 -26.70 17.94 -6.38
N CYS A 179 -26.31 16.73 -6.77
CA CYS A 179 -27.17 15.54 -6.69
C CYS A 179 -27.53 15.18 -5.24
N ALA A 180 -26.60 15.32 -4.29
CA ALA A 180 -26.87 15.10 -2.86
C ALA A 180 -27.87 16.13 -2.30
N ASN A 181 -27.71 17.41 -2.63
CA ASN A 181 -28.59 18.49 -2.17
C ASN A 181 -30.01 18.42 -2.78
N LEU A 182 -30.17 17.81 -3.95
CA LEU A 182 -31.46 17.60 -4.61
C LEU A 182 -32.10 16.23 -4.29
N GLY A 183 -31.48 15.40 -3.44
CA GLY A 183 -31.98 14.06 -3.11
C GLY A 183 -31.90 13.06 -4.27
N MET A 184 -31.05 13.32 -5.26
CA MET A 184 -30.86 12.55 -6.49
C MET A 184 -29.63 11.62 -6.41
N ASP A 185 -29.48 10.91 -5.29
CA ASP A 185 -28.31 10.04 -4.98
C ASP A 185 -28.00 8.96 -6.03
N ARG A 186 -28.98 8.60 -6.87
CA ARG A 186 -28.82 7.62 -7.97
C ARG A 186 -28.06 8.16 -9.18
N LEU A 187 -27.94 9.48 -9.31
CA LEU A 187 -27.27 10.14 -10.44
C LEU A 187 -25.85 10.62 -10.10
N ALA A 188 -25.48 10.60 -8.82
CA ALA A 188 -24.11 10.88 -8.39
C ALA A 188 -23.16 9.83 -8.97
N VAL A 189 -22.15 10.27 -9.73
CA VAL A 189 -21.09 9.40 -10.23
C VAL A 189 -20.12 9.20 -9.07
N LYS A 190 -20.38 8.19 -8.25
CA LYS A 190 -19.54 7.85 -7.08
C LYS A 190 -18.30 7.05 -7.46
N PHE A 191 -18.31 6.43 -8.64
CA PHE A 191 -17.24 5.57 -9.13
C PHE A 191 -17.10 5.65 -10.65
N MET A 192 -15.87 5.81 -11.13
CA MET A 192 -15.49 5.72 -12.54
C MET A 192 -14.87 4.37 -12.86
N LYS A 193 -15.17 3.83 -14.03
CA LYS A 193 -14.55 2.58 -14.51
C LYS A 193 -13.06 2.82 -14.78
N ASN A 194 -12.20 2.02 -14.18
CA ASN A 194 -10.75 2.02 -14.38
C ASN A 194 -10.39 0.82 -15.26
N ASP A 195 -9.88 1.06 -16.47
CA ASP A 195 -9.31 0.02 -17.33
C ASP A 195 -7.90 -0.31 -16.81
N ALA A 196 -7.85 -1.15 -15.78
CA ALA A 196 -6.60 -1.50 -15.12
C ALA A 196 -5.76 -2.46 -15.97
N ASP A 197 -4.46 -2.16 -16.09
CA ASP A 197 -3.47 -3.04 -16.75
C ASP A 197 -3.40 -4.44 -16.10
N ASN A 198 -3.64 -4.50 -14.78
CA ASN A 198 -3.73 -5.75 -14.00
C ASN A 198 -5.13 -5.90 -13.37
N PRO A 199 -6.17 -6.31 -14.13
CA PRO A 199 -7.56 -6.30 -13.65
C PRO A 199 -7.87 -7.35 -12.58
N HIS A 200 -6.97 -8.32 -12.41
CA HIS A 200 -7.02 -9.33 -11.36
C HIS A 200 -6.47 -8.81 -10.01
N ILE A 201 -5.75 -7.69 -10.01
CA ILE A 201 -5.13 -7.06 -8.82
C ILE A 201 -5.77 -5.70 -8.51
N ASN A 202 -5.89 -4.84 -9.52
CA ASN A 202 -6.26 -3.44 -9.34
C ASN A 202 -7.78 -3.25 -9.30
N TYR A 203 -8.23 -2.19 -8.62
CA TYR A 203 -9.65 -1.84 -8.59
C TYR A 203 -10.11 -1.40 -9.98
N LEU A 204 -11.25 -1.95 -10.40
CA LEU A 204 -11.92 -1.59 -11.66
C LEU A 204 -12.82 -0.35 -11.51
N LEU A 205 -12.94 0.19 -10.29
CA LEU A 205 -13.77 1.33 -9.95
C LEU A 205 -12.94 2.34 -9.15
N CYS A 206 -12.70 3.51 -9.73
CA CYS A 206 -12.07 4.67 -9.11
C CYS A 206 -13.13 5.51 -8.39
N PRO A 207 -13.07 5.69 -7.06
CA PRO A 207 -13.95 6.63 -6.38
C PRO A 207 -13.70 8.07 -6.87
N VAL A 208 -14.77 8.83 -7.14
CA VAL A 208 -14.76 10.22 -7.64
C VAL A 208 -15.70 11.12 -6.86
#